data_AF-F8AKM8-F1
#
_entry.id   AF-F8AKM8-F1
#
_cell.length_a   1.000
_cell.length_b   1.000
_cell.length_c   1.000
_cell.angle_alpha   90.00
_cell.angle_beta   90.00
_cell.angle_gamma   90.00
#
_symmetry.space_group_name_H-M   'P 1'
#
loop_
_entity.id
_entity.type
_entity.pdbx_description
1 polymer ?
#
loop_
_entity_poly.entity_id
_entity_poly.type
_entity_poly.pdbx_seq_one_letter_code
_entity_poly.pdbx_strand_id
1 'polypeptide(L)'
;MSSERRIVIDRVYLTMDIPFLYSKLGNSFNKKVYERLKEEFPQFLQRVSEGRGKRGDFHFRVPVEVWSEDDIEKSLDGREIASLSISLRSPYRARGYFNVNRLFMKEHGLNPYQDSYKDDNVLPIDVLEDENDSLLREFCRLFVDRLEHFKIEYVYYLKKLFGIDIFDIFRGYDISELVRLSVQSAEVCVEWLHCESLQFRHITDERKHNYLKVYGDLTQTEYYTPDKKSVHIQWKRYQKGAGINRHEFTWNSEVSRMWLSGDVDYLVNSVKYGIEQSYRLFGFDFKTLKPLPLTCEDVIQDYAEWWKLPLDLVKTILFGRAYVLSFDFHTKGLRERLKSRRLIVPLEKELGGKKGLWRWSDTVQRIRLSLQGYYRCPKCGSIMRYSDKCFKHVCEHCGYEIDYSRFTLGSEDSQKEYESMLLSFKKV
;
A
#
# COMPACT_ATOMS: atom_id res chain seq x y z
N MET A 1 22.72 0.78 -4.78
CA MET A 1 21.79 -0.18 -5.42
C MET A 1 20.84 0.61 -6.31
N SER A 2 20.60 0.15 -7.53
CA SER A 2 19.50 0.68 -8.35
C SER A 2 18.20 0.33 -7.63
N SER A 3 17.35 1.30 -7.35
CA SER A 3 16.05 1.05 -6.73
C SER A 3 15.17 0.27 -7.70
N GLU A 4 14.79 -0.94 -7.31
CA GLU A 4 13.85 -1.75 -8.05
C GLU A 4 12.46 -1.11 -8.02
N ARG A 5 11.74 -1.22 -9.13
CA ARG A 5 10.39 -0.67 -9.25
C ARG A 5 9.52 -1.62 -10.05
N ARG A 6 8.24 -1.66 -9.71
CA ARG A 6 7.21 -2.42 -10.45
C ARG A 6 6.01 -1.55 -10.75
N ILE A 7 5.26 -1.93 -11.77
CA ILE A 7 4.02 -1.27 -12.16
C ILE A 7 2.85 -2.17 -11.79
N VAL A 8 1.85 -1.62 -11.12
CA VAL A 8 0.68 -2.34 -10.64
C VAL A 8 -0.57 -1.59 -11.11
N ILE A 9 -1.52 -2.30 -11.72
CA ILE A 9 -2.88 -1.79 -11.90
C ILE A 9 -3.63 -2.16 -10.62
N ASP A 10 -4.15 -1.20 -9.87
CA ASP A 10 -4.81 -1.47 -8.60
C ASP A 10 -6.33 -1.51 -8.79
N ARG A 11 -7.02 -0.42 -8.49
CA ARG A 11 -8.48 -0.34 -8.56
C ARG A 11 -8.94 0.19 -9.91
N VAL A 12 -9.97 -0.44 -10.47
CA VAL A 12 -10.58 -0.05 -11.74
C VAL A 12 -12.09 0.11 -11.55
N TYR A 13 -12.62 1.22 -12.06
CA TYR A 13 -14.03 1.53 -12.11
C TYR A 13 -14.48 1.65 -13.55
N LEU A 14 -15.59 1.01 -13.89
CA LEU A 14 -16.10 0.96 -15.25
C LEU A 14 -17.61 1.15 -15.30
N THR A 15 -18.11 1.44 -16.49
CA THR A 15 -19.54 1.45 -16.80
C THR A 15 -19.83 0.50 -17.94
N MET A 16 -20.98 -0.15 -17.88
CA MET A 16 -21.48 -1.00 -18.95
C MET A 16 -22.89 -0.61 -19.33
N ASP A 17 -23.16 -0.60 -20.63
CA ASP A 17 -24.49 -0.41 -21.17
C ASP A 17 -24.67 -1.15 -22.48
N ILE A 18 -25.92 -1.44 -22.83
CA ILE A 18 -26.29 -2.00 -24.13
C ILE A 18 -27.01 -0.89 -24.90
N PRO A 19 -26.36 -0.24 -25.89
CA PRO A 19 -26.87 0.98 -26.52
C PRO A 19 -28.28 0.84 -27.13
N PHE A 20 -28.62 -0.31 -27.70
CA PHE A 20 -29.94 -0.50 -28.31
C PHE A 20 -31.07 -0.60 -27.27
N LEU A 21 -30.80 -0.94 -26.01
CA LEU A 21 -31.84 -0.98 -24.99
C LEU A 21 -32.45 0.41 -24.73
N TYR A 22 -31.71 1.49 -25.01
CA TYR A 22 -32.22 2.86 -24.93
C TYR A 22 -33.43 3.08 -25.85
N SER A 23 -33.45 2.49 -27.04
CA SER A 23 -34.57 2.63 -27.98
C SER A 23 -35.75 1.69 -27.66
N LYS A 24 -35.53 0.64 -26.86
CA LYS A 24 -36.53 -0.38 -26.53
C LYS A 24 -37.25 -0.18 -25.21
N LEU A 25 -36.53 0.26 -24.16
CA LEU A 25 -37.03 0.23 -22.78
C LEU A 25 -37.43 1.61 -22.22
N GLY A 26 -37.11 2.69 -22.95
CA GLY A 26 -37.35 4.06 -22.48
C GLY A 26 -36.62 4.38 -21.18
N ASN A 27 -37.13 5.37 -20.44
CA ASN A 27 -36.57 5.80 -19.14
C ASN A 27 -37.65 5.67 -18.05
N SER A 28 -37.66 4.53 -17.35
CA SER A 28 -38.61 4.25 -16.28
C SER A 28 -37.93 3.52 -15.14
N PHE A 29 -38.42 3.74 -13.92
CA PHE A 29 -37.95 3.03 -12.73
C PHE A 29 -38.72 1.73 -12.56
N ASN A 30 -38.01 0.61 -12.42
CA ASN A 30 -38.64 -0.69 -12.26
C ASN A 30 -39.06 -0.95 -10.80
N LYS A 31 -40.20 -0.39 -10.41
CA LYS A 31 -40.74 -0.51 -9.04
C LYS A 31 -40.96 -1.97 -8.62
N LYS A 32 -41.38 -2.84 -9.54
CA LYS A 32 -41.62 -4.26 -9.25
C LYS A 32 -40.33 -4.97 -8.82
N VAL A 33 -39.24 -4.76 -9.55
CA VAL A 33 -37.93 -5.33 -9.20
C VAL A 33 -37.41 -4.72 -7.90
N TYR A 34 -37.59 -3.42 -7.69
CA TYR A 34 -37.20 -2.74 -6.45
C TYR A 34 -37.88 -3.34 -5.21
N GLU A 35 -39.21 -3.47 -5.20
CA GLU A 35 -39.93 -4.00 -4.02
C GLU A 35 -39.54 -5.45 -3.74
N ARG A 36 -39.42 -6.29 -4.79
CA ARG A 36 -38.94 -7.68 -4.65
C ARG A 36 -37.55 -7.73 -4.01
N LEU A 37 -36.59 -6.95 -4.52
CA LEU A 37 -35.22 -6.92 -3.99
C LEU A 37 -35.16 -6.35 -2.58
N LYS A 38 -36.01 -5.38 -2.25
CA LYS A 38 -36.09 -4.81 -0.91
C LYS A 38 -36.62 -5.82 0.11
N GLU A 39 -37.50 -6.72 -0.30
CA GLU A 39 -38.04 -7.80 0.55
C GLU A 39 -37.07 -8.98 0.67
N GLU A 40 -36.54 -9.46 -0.45
CA GLU A 40 -35.73 -10.70 -0.51
C GLU A 40 -34.25 -10.45 -0.22
N PHE A 41 -33.68 -9.34 -0.68
CA PHE A 41 -32.23 -9.05 -0.64
C PHE A 41 -31.90 -7.58 -0.34
N PRO A 42 -32.41 -7.00 0.77
CA PRO A 42 -32.25 -5.57 1.08
C PRO A 42 -30.78 -5.12 1.13
N GLN A 43 -29.85 -6.01 1.50
CA GLN A 43 -28.42 -5.74 1.58
C GLN A 43 -27.75 -5.40 0.24
N PHE A 44 -28.32 -5.88 -0.87
CA PHE A 44 -27.81 -5.61 -2.22
C PHE A 44 -28.45 -4.38 -2.86
N LEU A 45 -29.38 -3.71 -2.17
CA LEU A 45 -30.04 -2.52 -2.66
C LEU A 45 -29.31 -1.27 -2.16
N GLN A 46 -28.70 -0.51 -3.07
CA GLN A 46 -27.91 0.67 -2.71
C GLN A 46 -28.35 1.89 -3.49
N ARG A 47 -28.29 3.06 -2.85
CA ARG A 47 -28.51 4.34 -3.52
C ARG A 47 -27.19 4.88 -4.02
N VAL A 48 -27.05 4.99 -5.34
CA VAL A 48 -25.81 5.45 -5.98
C VAL A 48 -26.03 6.84 -6.57
N SER A 49 -25.11 7.76 -6.30
CA SER A 49 -25.17 9.09 -6.88
C SER A 49 -24.86 9.07 -8.38
N GLU A 50 -25.69 9.74 -9.19
CA GLU A 50 -25.49 9.92 -10.63
C GLU A 50 -24.89 11.29 -11.00
N GLY A 51 -24.07 11.87 -10.10
CA GLY A 51 -23.33 13.11 -10.34
C GLY A 51 -23.68 14.23 -9.36
N ARG A 52 -23.08 15.41 -9.56
CA ARG A 52 -23.26 16.56 -8.65
C ARG A 52 -24.70 17.08 -8.73
N GLY A 53 -25.41 17.06 -7.60
CA GLY A 53 -26.70 17.73 -7.41
C GLY A 53 -27.96 16.91 -7.74
N LYS A 54 -27.84 15.66 -8.20
CA LYS A 54 -29.00 14.78 -8.41
C LYS A 54 -29.24 13.88 -7.19
N ARG A 55 -30.50 13.71 -6.81
CA ARG A 55 -30.94 12.65 -5.88
C ARG A 55 -30.53 11.31 -6.51
N GLY A 56 -29.61 10.56 -5.89
CA GLY A 56 -29.11 9.30 -6.43
C GLY A 56 -30.24 8.31 -6.75
N ASP A 57 -30.01 7.43 -7.72
CA ASP A 57 -30.93 6.35 -8.09
C ASP A 57 -30.61 5.07 -7.32
N PHE A 58 -31.58 4.14 -7.29
CA PHE A 58 -31.37 2.83 -6.69
C PHE A 58 -30.73 1.86 -7.67
N HIS A 59 -29.76 1.11 -7.17
CA HIS A 59 -29.04 0.08 -7.87
C HIS A 59 -29.11 -1.23 -7.08
N PHE A 60 -29.06 -2.34 -7.81
CA PHE A 60 -28.71 -3.65 -7.26
C PHE A 60 -27.19 -3.82 -7.34
N ARG A 61 -26.48 -3.78 -6.20
CA ARG A 61 -25.03 -4.02 -6.09
C ARG A 61 -24.79 -5.41 -5.51
N VAL A 62 -24.06 -6.22 -6.27
CA VAL A 62 -23.65 -7.57 -5.87
C VAL A 62 -22.14 -7.71 -6.05
N PRO A 63 -21.41 -8.19 -5.04
CA PRO A 63 -20.04 -8.69 -5.25
C PRO A 63 -20.08 -9.90 -6.18
N VAL A 64 -19.26 -9.86 -7.23
CA VAL A 64 -19.13 -10.94 -8.22
C VAL A 64 -17.87 -11.76 -7.99
N GLU A 65 -16.93 -11.22 -7.21
CA GLU A 65 -15.76 -11.95 -6.77
C GLU A 65 -15.25 -11.46 -5.41
N VAL A 66 -14.92 -12.39 -4.51
CA VAL A 66 -14.39 -12.12 -3.17
C VAL A 66 -13.17 -12.98 -2.86
N TRP A 67 -12.42 -12.58 -1.82
CA TRP A 67 -11.23 -13.27 -1.33
C TRP A 67 -11.55 -14.54 -0.51
N SER A 68 -12.68 -14.59 0.21
CA SER A 68 -13.01 -15.75 1.06
C SER A 68 -13.71 -16.86 0.30
N GLU A 69 -13.50 -18.10 0.76
CA GLU A 69 -14.31 -19.28 0.39
C GLU A 69 -15.71 -19.25 0.99
N ASP A 70 -15.97 -18.36 1.96
CA ASP A 70 -17.30 -18.18 2.59
C ASP A 70 -18.34 -17.63 1.61
N ASP A 71 -19.61 -18.03 1.78
CA ASP A 71 -20.75 -17.51 1.03
C ASP A 71 -20.75 -15.97 0.98
N ILE A 72 -20.87 -15.45 -0.23
CA ILE A 72 -20.86 -14.02 -0.62
C ILE A 72 -21.83 -13.15 0.22
N GLU A 73 -22.84 -13.77 0.84
CA GLU A 73 -23.93 -13.11 1.55
C GLU A 73 -23.57 -12.59 2.96
N LYS A 74 -22.39 -12.90 3.51
CA LYS A 74 -22.09 -12.66 4.94
C LYS A 74 -21.09 -11.55 5.27
N SER A 75 -20.36 -10.99 4.31
CA SER A 75 -19.45 -9.85 4.59
C SER A 75 -19.09 -9.06 3.33
N LEU A 76 -19.57 -7.81 3.25
CA LEU A 76 -19.36 -6.89 2.13
C LEU A 76 -18.13 -5.99 2.27
N ASP A 77 -17.48 -5.95 3.44
CA ASP A 77 -16.33 -5.07 3.70
C ASP A 77 -15.02 -5.86 3.85
N GLY A 78 -13.98 -5.42 3.12
CA GLY A 78 -12.60 -5.94 3.24
C GLY A 78 -12.26 -7.20 2.42
N ARG A 79 -13.22 -7.82 1.72
CA ARG A 79 -12.94 -9.05 0.92
C ARG A 79 -13.26 -8.93 -0.57
N GLU A 80 -13.87 -7.84 -1.00
CA GLU A 80 -14.33 -7.69 -2.38
C GLU A 80 -13.16 -7.54 -3.37
N ILE A 81 -13.12 -8.41 -4.37
CA ILE A 81 -12.19 -8.33 -5.51
C ILE A 81 -12.89 -7.63 -6.67
N ALA A 82 -14.17 -7.97 -6.90
CA ALA A 82 -14.98 -7.35 -7.94
C ALA A 82 -16.45 -7.23 -7.52
N SER A 83 -17.12 -6.15 -7.94
CA SER A 83 -18.56 -5.98 -7.81
C SER A 83 -19.21 -5.32 -9.02
N LEU A 84 -20.50 -5.62 -9.17
CA LEU A 84 -21.37 -5.09 -10.20
C LEU A 84 -22.56 -4.38 -9.57
N SER A 85 -22.86 -3.18 -10.04
CA SER A 85 -23.99 -2.36 -9.59
C SER A 85 -24.89 -1.95 -10.75
N ILE A 86 -26.06 -2.55 -10.87
CA ILE A 86 -26.99 -2.33 -11.99
C ILE A 86 -28.09 -1.36 -11.56
N SER A 87 -28.29 -0.28 -12.32
CA SER A 87 -29.37 0.67 -12.07
C SER A 87 -30.73 0.01 -12.21
N LEU A 88 -31.66 0.30 -11.30
CA LEU A 88 -33.07 -0.13 -11.41
C LEU A 88 -33.88 0.75 -12.37
N ARG A 89 -33.25 1.76 -12.96
CA ARG A 89 -33.84 2.62 -13.99
C ARG A 89 -33.41 2.15 -15.38
N SER A 90 -34.38 2.02 -16.28
CA SER A 90 -34.13 1.70 -17.69
C SER A 90 -33.22 2.76 -18.34
N PRO A 91 -32.26 2.36 -19.18
CA PRO A 91 -32.06 1.01 -19.72
C PRO A 91 -31.09 0.14 -18.90
N TYR A 92 -31.07 0.30 -17.58
CA TYR A 92 -30.39 -0.57 -16.63
C TYR A 92 -28.86 -0.56 -16.79
N ARG A 93 -28.28 0.63 -16.94
CA ARG A 93 -26.82 0.82 -16.99
C ARG A 93 -26.17 0.25 -15.73
N ALA A 94 -25.05 -0.43 -15.89
CA ALA A 94 -24.27 -0.96 -14.80
C ALA A 94 -22.98 -0.18 -14.55
N ARG A 95 -22.51 -0.24 -13.30
CA ARG A 95 -21.18 0.19 -12.88
C ARG A 95 -20.44 -1.01 -12.32
N GLY A 96 -19.21 -1.20 -12.75
CA GLY A 96 -18.32 -2.25 -12.23
C GLY A 96 -17.19 -1.64 -11.41
N TYR A 97 -16.73 -2.40 -10.43
CA TYR A 97 -15.51 -2.18 -9.68
C TYR A 97 -14.72 -3.47 -9.67
N PHE A 98 -13.40 -3.40 -9.88
CA PHE A 98 -12.54 -4.51 -9.54
C PHE A 98 -11.14 -4.06 -9.11
N ASN A 99 -10.47 -4.92 -8.35
CA ASN A 99 -9.12 -4.74 -7.85
C ASN A 99 -8.21 -5.79 -8.50
N VAL A 100 -7.40 -5.38 -9.47
CA VAL A 100 -6.53 -6.29 -10.22
C VAL A 100 -5.43 -6.85 -9.31
N ASN A 101 -4.96 -6.04 -8.36
CA ASN A 101 -3.93 -6.44 -7.41
C ASN A 101 -4.40 -7.59 -6.49
N ARG A 102 -5.63 -7.51 -5.98
CA ARG A 102 -6.26 -8.62 -5.25
C ARG A 102 -6.55 -9.82 -6.14
N LEU A 103 -6.96 -9.61 -7.38
CA LEU A 103 -7.18 -10.72 -8.31
C LEU A 103 -5.86 -11.50 -8.55
N PHE A 104 -4.77 -10.79 -8.81
CA PHE A 104 -3.44 -11.38 -8.96
C PHE A 104 -3.04 -12.22 -7.73
N MET A 105 -3.15 -11.63 -6.53
CA MET A 105 -2.80 -12.33 -5.29
C MET A 105 -3.63 -13.59 -5.09
N LYS A 106 -4.93 -13.55 -5.42
CA LYS A 106 -5.83 -14.70 -5.29
C LYS A 106 -5.43 -15.83 -6.25
N GLU A 107 -5.18 -15.51 -7.53
CA GLU A 107 -4.76 -16.52 -8.51
C GLU A 107 -3.42 -17.19 -8.17
N HIS A 108 -2.57 -16.49 -7.43
CA HIS A 108 -1.25 -16.96 -7.01
C HIS A 108 -1.22 -17.51 -5.58
N GLY A 109 -2.36 -17.58 -4.89
CA GLY A 109 -2.44 -18.05 -3.50
C GLY A 109 -1.60 -17.22 -2.51
N LEU A 110 -1.34 -15.94 -2.83
CA LEU A 110 -0.54 -15.05 -1.99
C LEU A 110 -1.39 -14.55 -0.82
N ASN A 111 -0.87 -14.67 0.40
CA ASN A 111 -1.59 -14.19 1.58
C ASN A 111 -1.36 -12.68 1.74
N PRO A 112 -2.42 -11.83 1.66
CA PRO A 112 -2.28 -10.38 1.73
C PRO A 112 -1.80 -9.87 3.11
N TYR A 113 -1.80 -10.74 4.12
CA TYR A 113 -1.38 -10.42 5.49
C TYR A 113 0.05 -10.86 5.82
N GLN A 114 0.79 -11.49 4.90
CA GLN A 114 2.14 -11.99 5.19
C GLN A 114 3.14 -10.85 5.47
N ASP A 115 3.06 -9.73 4.75
CA ASP A 115 4.03 -8.62 4.83
C ASP A 115 3.42 -7.26 5.21
N SER A 116 2.18 -7.27 5.69
CA SER A 116 1.37 -6.07 5.86
C SER A 116 0.92 -5.89 7.31
N TYR A 117 1.09 -4.68 7.84
CA TYR A 117 0.66 -4.37 9.21
C TYR A 117 -0.88 -4.31 9.35
N LYS A 118 -1.65 -3.99 8.28
CA LYS A 118 -3.13 -3.86 8.28
C LYS A 118 -3.83 -3.83 6.89
N ASP A 119 -3.11 -3.66 5.78
CA ASP A 119 -3.67 -3.48 4.43
C ASP A 119 -3.71 -4.82 3.68
N ASP A 120 -4.88 -5.23 3.23
CA ASP A 120 -5.15 -6.50 2.53
C ASP A 120 -4.93 -6.40 1.01
N ASN A 121 -4.40 -5.28 0.54
CA ASN A 121 -4.16 -4.97 -0.87
C ASN A 121 -2.70 -4.54 -1.11
N VAL A 122 -1.75 -5.35 -0.62
CA VAL A 122 -0.30 -5.11 -0.74
C VAL A 122 0.34 -6.35 -1.35
N LEU A 123 1.02 -6.20 -2.48
CA LEU A 123 1.84 -7.29 -3.03
C LEU A 123 3.11 -7.46 -2.18
N PRO A 124 3.51 -8.71 -1.86
CA PRO A 124 4.78 -9.01 -1.20
C PRO A 124 5.97 -8.32 -1.86
N ILE A 125 6.95 -7.86 -1.07
CA ILE A 125 8.07 -7.05 -1.58
C ILE A 125 9.01 -7.83 -2.51
N ASP A 126 9.00 -9.16 -2.41
CA ASP A 126 9.77 -10.11 -3.21
C ASP A 126 9.14 -10.44 -4.58
N VAL A 127 7.91 -9.99 -4.84
CA VAL A 127 7.31 -10.06 -6.19
C VAL A 127 7.89 -8.94 -7.05
N LEU A 128 8.92 -9.26 -7.83
CA LEU A 128 9.67 -8.28 -8.62
C LEU A 128 9.15 -8.18 -10.06
N GLU A 129 9.40 -7.03 -10.69
CA GLU A 129 9.29 -6.88 -12.14
C GLU A 129 10.59 -7.33 -12.81
N ASP A 130 10.50 -8.05 -13.91
CA ASP A 130 11.66 -8.49 -14.70
C ASP A 130 11.94 -7.58 -15.91
N GLU A 131 13.03 -7.85 -16.64
CA GLU A 131 13.39 -7.06 -17.82
C GLU A 131 12.40 -7.18 -18.99
N ASN A 132 11.50 -8.17 -18.95
CA ASN A 132 10.50 -8.44 -19.99
C ASN A 132 9.10 -7.91 -19.64
N ASP A 133 8.98 -7.22 -18.50
CA ASP A 133 7.73 -6.73 -17.94
C ASP A 133 6.71 -7.84 -17.66
N SER A 134 7.18 -9.03 -17.25
CA SER A 134 6.32 -10.19 -17.04
C SER A 134 5.19 -9.91 -16.04
N LEU A 135 5.45 -9.16 -14.97
CA LEU A 135 4.44 -8.82 -13.98
C LEU A 135 3.39 -7.88 -14.58
N LEU A 136 3.82 -6.78 -15.21
CA LEU A 136 2.89 -5.86 -15.87
C LEU A 136 2.06 -6.55 -16.97
N ARG A 137 2.66 -7.44 -17.76
CA ARG A 137 1.95 -8.23 -18.79
C ARG A 137 0.86 -9.09 -18.18
N GLU A 138 1.13 -9.73 -17.05
CA GLU A 138 0.15 -10.51 -16.34
C GLU A 138 -0.98 -9.64 -15.78
N PHE A 139 -0.67 -8.50 -15.17
CA PHE A 139 -1.67 -7.53 -14.75
C PHE A 139 -2.57 -7.07 -15.91
N CYS A 140 -1.99 -6.82 -17.10
CA CYS A 140 -2.73 -6.48 -18.30
C CYS A 140 -3.64 -7.62 -18.79
N ARG A 141 -3.18 -8.87 -18.71
CA ARG A 141 -3.99 -10.05 -19.03
C ARG A 141 -5.19 -10.18 -18.08
N LEU A 142 -4.94 -10.15 -16.77
CA LEU A 142 -5.98 -10.20 -15.74
C LEU A 142 -7.00 -9.08 -15.92
N PHE A 143 -6.53 -7.89 -16.26
CA PHE A 143 -7.38 -6.75 -16.57
C PHE A 143 -8.32 -7.06 -17.74
N VAL A 144 -7.78 -7.49 -18.89
CA VAL A 144 -8.56 -7.79 -20.10
C VAL A 144 -9.56 -8.93 -19.86
N ASP A 145 -9.12 -10.03 -19.27
CA ASP A 145 -9.96 -11.19 -18.99
C ASP A 145 -11.13 -10.81 -18.08
N ARG A 146 -10.85 -10.00 -17.05
CA ARG A 146 -11.87 -9.54 -16.11
C ARG A 146 -12.89 -8.58 -16.75
N LEU A 147 -12.48 -7.76 -17.73
CA LEU A 147 -13.41 -6.91 -18.49
C LEU A 147 -14.42 -7.76 -19.28
N GLU A 148 -14.01 -8.88 -19.86
CA GLU A 148 -14.91 -9.77 -20.58
C GLU A 148 -15.87 -10.51 -19.63
N HIS A 149 -15.37 -10.97 -18.47
CA HIS A 149 -16.23 -11.56 -17.43
C HIS A 149 -17.34 -10.59 -16.97
N PHE A 150 -17.03 -9.30 -16.83
CA PHE A 150 -18.03 -8.30 -16.49
C PHE A 150 -19.18 -8.19 -17.51
N LYS A 151 -18.89 -8.33 -18.81
CA LYS A 151 -19.95 -8.31 -19.84
C LYS A 151 -20.90 -9.49 -19.68
N ILE A 152 -20.35 -10.68 -19.43
CA ILE A 152 -21.11 -11.92 -19.23
C ILE A 152 -22.00 -11.81 -17.97
N GLU A 153 -21.41 -11.39 -16.84
CA GLU A 153 -22.13 -11.20 -15.58
C GLU A 153 -23.25 -10.15 -15.71
N TYR A 154 -22.98 -9.04 -16.42
CA TYR A 154 -23.99 -8.01 -16.66
C TYR A 154 -25.19 -8.56 -17.42
N VAL A 155 -24.97 -9.30 -18.51
CA VAL A 155 -26.06 -9.94 -19.27
C VAL A 155 -26.80 -10.98 -18.43
N TYR A 156 -26.09 -11.78 -17.64
CA TYR A 156 -26.68 -12.74 -16.72
C TYR A 156 -27.66 -12.06 -15.74
N TYR A 157 -27.23 -10.99 -15.08
CA TYR A 157 -28.08 -10.28 -14.14
C TYR A 157 -29.21 -9.49 -14.81
N LEU A 158 -29.03 -9.00 -16.06
CA LEU A 158 -30.14 -8.41 -16.83
C LEU A 158 -31.28 -9.41 -17.03
N LYS A 159 -30.95 -10.66 -17.39
CA LYS A 159 -31.93 -11.74 -17.54
C LYS A 159 -32.55 -12.11 -16.21
N LYS A 160 -31.74 -12.35 -15.18
CA LYS A 160 -32.22 -12.82 -13.86
C LYS A 160 -33.07 -11.79 -13.12
N LEU A 161 -32.66 -10.52 -13.12
CA LEU A 161 -33.32 -9.48 -12.34
C LEU A 161 -34.50 -8.86 -13.09
N PHE A 162 -34.31 -8.58 -14.38
CA PHE A 162 -35.25 -7.78 -15.18
C PHE A 162 -35.99 -8.59 -16.24
N GLY A 163 -35.67 -9.88 -16.41
CA GLY A 163 -36.30 -10.75 -17.42
C GLY A 163 -35.87 -10.41 -18.85
N ILE A 164 -34.76 -9.71 -19.03
CA ILE A 164 -34.26 -9.28 -20.35
C ILE A 164 -33.29 -10.32 -20.86
N ASP A 165 -33.74 -11.16 -21.79
CA ASP A 165 -32.88 -12.13 -22.45
C ASP A 165 -32.25 -11.52 -23.71
N ILE A 166 -30.98 -11.11 -23.59
CA ILE A 166 -30.23 -10.51 -24.69
C ILE A 166 -30.00 -11.51 -25.84
N PHE A 167 -29.86 -12.80 -25.53
CA PHE A 167 -29.64 -13.84 -26.55
C PHE A 167 -30.90 -14.11 -27.36
N ASP A 168 -32.07 -14.08 -26.72
CA ASP A 168 -33.35 -14.20 -27.43
C ASP A 168 -33.63 -12.97 -28.31
N ILE A 169 -33.25 -11.78 -27.83
CA ILE A 169 -33.43 -10.52 -28.57
C ILE A 169 -32.51 -10.45 -29.79
N PHE A 170 -31.33 -11.07 -29.75
CA PHE A 170 -30.33 -10.97 -30.82
C PHE A 170 -29.65 -12.32 -31.12
N ARG A 171 -30.28 -13.10 -32.01
CA ARG A 171 -29.71 -14.35 -32.51
C ARG A 171 -28.52 -14.06 -33.43
N GLY A 172 -27.33 -14.51 -33.07
CA GLY A 172 -26.17 -14.61 -33.98
C GLY A 172 -25.03 -13.61 -33.77
N TYR A 173 -25.00 -12.84 -32.68
CA TYR A 173 -23.88 -11.96 -32.33
C TYR A 173 -23.20 -12.39 -31.04
N ASP A 174 -21.92 -12.05 -30.91
CA ASP A 174 -21.16 -12.25 -29.68
C ASP A 174 -21.54 -11.20 -28.62
N ILE A 175 -21.67 -11.64 -27.36
CA ILE A 175 -21.96 -10.77 -26.20
C ILE A 175 -20.93 -9.64 -26.11
N SER A 176 -19.67 -9.96 -26.46
CA SER A 176 -18.53 -9.06 -26.42
C SER A 176 -18.75 -7.80 -27.26
N GLU A 177 -19.57 -7.89 -28.32
CA GLU A 177 -19.93 -6.81 -29.25
C GLU A 177 -21.20 -6.05 -28.83
N LEU A 178 -22.09 -6.68 -28.06
CA LEU A 178 -23.36 -6.09 -27.66
C LEU A 178 -23.26 -5.21 -26.41
N VAL A 179 -22.36 -5.56 -25.49
CA VAL A 179 -22.14 -4.81 -24.26
C VAL A 179 -21.04 -3.79 -24.48
N ARG A 180 -21.41 -2.51 -24.48
CA ARG A 180 -20.42 -1.43 -24.44
C ARG A 180 -19.87 -1.30 -23.03
N LEU A 181 -18.58 -1.55 -22.88
CA LEU A 181 -17.82 -1.34 -21.64
C LEU A 181 -16.92 -0.10 -21.78
N SER A 182 -16.87 0.73 -20.75
CA SER A 182 -15.98 1.89 -20.70
C SER A 182 -15.39 2.07 -19.31
N VAL A 183 -14.05 2.02 -19.22
CA VAL A 183 -13.30 2.36 -18.01
C VAL A 183 -13.52 3.84 -17.69
N GLN A 184 -13.97 4.12 -16.47
CA GLN A 184 -14.21 5.50 -16.00
C GLN A 184 -13.08 6.01 -15.14
N SER A 185 -12.45 5.14 -14.37
CA SER A 185 -11.30 5.51 -13.53
C SER A 185 -10.43 4.29 -13.27
N ALA A 186 -9.12 4.48 -13.16
CA ALA A 186 -8.20 3.45 -12.75
C ALA A 186 -7.07 4.03 -11.91
N GLU A 187 -6.69 3.34 -10.85
CA GLU A 187 -5.49 3.58 -10.06
C GLU A 187 -4.34 2.76 -10.65
N VAL A 188 -3.37 3.44 -11.25
CA VAL A 188 -2.14 2.82 -11.79
C VAL A 188 -0.97 3.29 -10.95
N CYS A 189 -0.26 2.32 -10.37
CA CYS A 189 0.73 2.55 -9.33
C CYS A 189 2.12 2.19 -9.85
N VAL A 190 3.09 3.06 -9.55
CA VAL A 190 4.51 2.70 -9.58
C VAL A 190 4.95 2.48 -8.14
N GLU A 191 5.38 1.27 -7.85
CA GLU A 191 5.88 0.91 -6.53
C GLU A 191 7.40 0.86 -6.57
N TRP A 192 8.03 1.70 -5.75
CA TRP A 192 9.46 1.70 -5.51
C TRP A 192 9.75 0.77 -4.33
N LEU A 193 10.50 -0.29 -4.63
CA LEU A 193 10.80 -1.36 -3.70
C LEU A 193 12.06 -1.03 -2.91
N HIS A 194 12.12 -1.56 -1.69
CA HIS A 194 13.16 -1.28 -0.70
C HIS A 194 13.35 0.22 -0.42
N CYS A 195 12.27 0.99 -0.51
CA CYS A 195 12.27 2.43 -0.36
C CYS A 195 11.24 2.93 0.66
N GLU A 196 11.60 3.99 1.37
CA GLU A 196 10.75 4.69 2.33
C GLU A 196 10.37 6.09 1.83
N SER A 197 9.24 6.63 2.28
CA SER A 197 8.73 7.96 1.88
C SER A 197 9.77 9.09 2.00
N LEU A 198 10.64 9.03 3.00
CA LEU A 198 11.69 10.03 3.22
C LEU A 198 12.65 10.13 2.02
N GLN A 199 12.92 9.03 1.31
CA GLN A 199 13.82 9.01 0.15
C GLN A 199 13.29 9.85 -1.02
N PHE A 200 11.98 10.12 -1.05
CA PHE A 200 11.36 10.94 -2.08
C PHE A 200 11.09 12.37 -1.61
N ARG A 201 11.56 12.79 -0.44
CA ARG A 201 11.30 14.14 0.11
C ARG A 201 11.66 15.28 -0.86
N HIS A 202 12.67 15.08 -1.73
CA HIS A 202 13.04 16.03 -2.78
C HIS A 202 11.87 16.38 -3.72
N ILE A 203 11.00 15.41 -4.06
CA ILE A 203 9.76 15.65 -4.83
C ILE A 203 8.87 16.66 -4.10
N THR A 204 8.70 16.48 -2.78
CA THR A 204 7.87 17.36 -1.96
C THR A 204 8.50 18.75 -1.85
N ASP A 205 9.82 18.82 -1.66
CA ASP A 205 10.57 20.06 -1.50
C ASP A 205 10.59 20.90 -2.78
N GLU A 206 10.81 20.29 -3.96
CA GLU A 206 10.71 20.95 -5.26
C GLU A 206 9.30 21.54 -5.53
N ARG A 207 8.27 20.94 -4.92
CA ARG A 207 6.86 21.34 -5.11
C ARG A 207 6.34 22.32 -4.09
N LYS A 208 7.01 22.56 -2.96
CA LYS A 208 6.62 23.57 -1.95
C LYS A 208 6.45 24.97 -2.52
N HIS A 209 7.05 25.24 -3.68
CA HIS A 209 7.01 26.55 -4.33
C HIS A 209 5.92 26.69 -5.41
N ASN A 210 5.27 25.60 -5.84
CA ASN A 210 4.35 25.62 -6.98
C ASN A 210 3.19 24.62 -6.77
N TYR A 211 2.17 24.98 -5.98
CA TYR A 211 0.85 24.30 -5.99
C TYR A 211 0.73 23.02 -5.16
N LEU A 212 1.19 23.08 -3.92
CA LEU A 212 1.09 21.99 -2.96
C LEU A 212 0.01 22.29 -1.91
N LYS A 213 -1.07 21.50 -1.90
CA LYS A 213 -1.91 21.34 -0.71
C LYS A 213 -1.70 19.94 -0.15
N VAL A 214 -0.61 19.77 0.61
CA VAL A 214 -0.38 18.53 1.37
C VAL A 214 -1.46 18.45 2.44
N TYR A 215 -2.38 17.50 2.31
CA TYR A 215 -3.14 17.03 3.44
C TYR A 215 -2.40 15.81 3.98
N GLY A 216 -1.43 16.06 4.85
CA GLY A 216 -0.87 14.97 5.65
C GLY A 216 -1.99 14.50 6.56
N ASP A 217 -2.69 13.45 6.17
CA ASP A 217 -3.48 12.70 7.13
C ASP A 217 -2.52 11.97 8.08
N LEU A 218 -3.06 11.35 9.13
CA LEU A 218 -2.25 10.55 10.06
C LEU A 218 -1.55 9.36 9.38
N THR A 219 -1.84 9.08 8.11
CA THR A 219 -1.22 8.04 7.28
C THR A 219 -0.02 8.53 6.47
N GLN A 220 0.32 9.83 6.56
CA GLN A 220 1.40 10.47 5.80
C GLN A 220 1.22 10.40 4.27
N THR A 221 -0.02 10.32 3.79
CA THR A 221 -0.30 10.35 2.34
C THR A 221 -0.15 11.77 1.80
N GLU A 222 0.62 11.91 0.73
CA GLU A 222 0.83 13.17 0.03
C GLU A 222 0.01 13.23 -1.25
N TYR A 223 -0.76 14.29 -1.42
CA TYR A 223 -1.60 14.51 -2.60
C TYR A 223 -1.02 15.62 -3.48
N TYR A 224 -0.81 15.31 -4.75
CA TYR A 224 -0.33 16.22 -5.77
C TYR A 224 -1.49 16.52 -6.72
N THR A 225 -2.09 17.70 -6.54
CA THR A 225 -3.22 18.14 -7.37
C THR A 225 -2.78 19.28 -8.27
N PRO A 226 -2.99 19.19 -9.59
CA PRO A 226 -2.72 20.30 -10.51
C PRO A 226 -3.78 21.42 -10.36
N ASP A 227 -3.42 22.67 -10.68
CA ASP A 227 -4.31 23.83 -10.48
C ASP A 227 -5.58 23.82 -11.32
N LYS A 228 -5.53 23.15 -12.47
CA LYS A 228 -6.63 23.13 -13.43
C LYS A 228 -7.57 21.97 -13.12
N LYS A 229 -8.82 22.29 -12.79
CA LYS A 229 -9.92 21.31 -12.61
C LYS A 229 -10.19 20.42 -13.83
N SER A 230 -9.68 20.79 -15.01
CA SER A 230 -9.76 20.01 -16.25
C SER A 230 -8.77 18.86 -16.31
N VAL A 231 -7.84 18.75 -15.36
CA VAL A 231 -6.84 17.70 -15.39
C VAL A 231 -7.44 16.42 -14.82
N HIS A 232 -7.44 15.37 -15.66
CA HIS A 232 -8.06 14.08 -15.37
C HIS A 232 -7.13 13.10 -14.64
N ILE A 233 -5.95 13.54 -14.22
CA ILE A 233 -4.95 12.73 -13.53
C ILE A 233 -4.74 13.30 -12.12
N GLN A 234 -4.85 12.43 -11.12
CA GLN A 234 -4.48 12.75 -9.74
C GLN A 234 -3.24 11.93 -9.39
N TRP A 235 -2.31 12.50 -8.62
CA TRP A 235 -1.15 11.77 -8.13
C TRP A 235 -1.12 11.79 -6.60
N LYS A 236 -0.89 10.62 -6.02
CA LYS A 236 -0.66 10.44 -4.58
C LYS A 236 0.66 9.72 -4.36
N ARG A 237 1.32 10.04 -3.25
CA ARG A 237 2.48 9.30 -2.77
C ARG A 237 2.29 8.92 -1.31
N TYR A 238 2.56 7.67 -0.97
CA TYR A 238 2.47 7.18 0.41
C TYR A 238 3.29 5.91 0.62
N GLN A 239 3.54 5.59 1.89
CA GLN A 239 4.14 4.31 2.26
C GLN A 239 3.05 3.23 2.25
N LYS A 240 3.07 2.35 1.25
CA LYS A 240 2.03 1.31 1.09
C LYS A 240 2.26 0.14 2.05
N GLY A 241 3.51 -0.22 2.27
CA GLY A 241 3.97 -1.26 3.19
C GLY A 241 5.43 -1.02 3.57
N ALA A 242 5.98 -1.82 4.48
CA ALA A 242 7.37 -1.65 4.90
C ALA A 242 8.33 -1.82 3.70
N GLY A 243 9.10 -0.78 3.35
CA GLY A 243 9.97 -0.77 2.18
C GLY A 243 9.25 -0.69 0.82
N ILE A 244 7.95 -0.41 0.76
CA ILE A 244 7.21 -0.19 -0.49
C ILE A 244 6.67 1.23 -0.51
N ASN A 245 7.33 2.12 -1.25
CA ASN A 245 6.83 3.46 -1.49
C ASN A 245 6.02 3.51 -2.78
N ARG A 246 4.75 3.91 -2.70
CA ARG A 246 3.83 3.88 -3.84
C ARG A 246 3.57 5.27 -4.37
N HIS A 247 3.76 5.41 -5.69
CA HIS A 247 3.33 6.54 -6.49
C HIS A 247 2.07 6.12 -7.26
N GLU A 248 0.91 6.55 -6.78
CA GLU A 248 -0.39 6.19 -7.35
C GLU A 248 -0.91 7.29 -8.26
N PHE A 249 -1.17 6.96 -9.53
CA PHE A 249 -1.84 7.83 -10.47
C PHE A 249 -3.27 7.37 -10.68
N THR A 250 -4.24 8.20 -10.33
CA THR A 250 -5.64 7.96 -10.67
C THR A 250 -5.95 8.60 -12.02
N TRP A 251 -6.12 7.79 -13.05
CA TRP A 251 -6.53 8.21 -14.39
C TRP A 251 -8.06 8.21 -14.48
N ASN A 252 -8.65 9.35 -14.84
CA ASN A 252 -10.11 9.52 -14.88
C ASN A 252 -10.62 9.80 -16.30
N SER A 253 -11.87 9.45 -16.54
CA SER A 253 -12.66 9.82 -17.73
C SER A 253 -11.98 9.45 -19.04
N GLU A 254 -11.61 10.44 -19.86
CA GLU A 254 -11.03 10.22 -21.19
C GLU A 254 -9.64 9.58 -21.12
N VAL A 255 -8.84 9.94 -20.11
CA VAL A 255 -7.47 9.45 -19.96
C VAL A 255 -7.46 7.94 -19.71
N SER A 256 -8.32 7.45 -18.80
CA SER A 256 -8.41 6.01 -18.55
C SER A 256 -8.95 5.24 -19.76
N ARG A 257 -9.90 5.79 -20.51
CA ARG A 257 -10.40 5.16 -21.76
C ARG A 257 -9.34 5.09 -22.85
N MET A 258 -8.50 6.11 -22.95
CA MET A 258 -7.44 6.16 -23.96
C MET A 258 -6.32 5.20 -23.61
N TRP A 259 -5.85 5.21 -22.36
CA TRP A 259 -4.67 4.44 -21.96
C TRP A 259 -4.97 2.98 -21.57
N LEU A 260 -6.19 2.66 -21.14
CA LEU A 260 -6.60 1.30 -20.78
C LEU A 260 -7.55 0.72 -21.84
N SER A 261 -7.03 0.59 -23.06
CA SER A 261 -7.73 0.01 -24.22
C SER A 261 -6.79 -0.89 -25.02
N GLY A 262 -7.35 -1.75 -25.87
CA GLY A 262 -6.59 -2.64 -26.73
C GLY A 262 -6.33 -4.03 -26.14
N ASP A 263 -5.48 -4.80 -26.83
CA ASP A 263 -4.99 -6.09 -26.38
C ASP A 263 -3.88 -5.96 -25.33
N VAL A 264 -3.40 -7.08 -24.80
CA VAL A 264 -2.40 -7.12 -23.72
C VAL A 264 -1.09 -6.43 -24.14
N ASP A 265 -0.58 -6.68 -25.35
CA ASP A 265 0.69 -6.12 -25.82
C ASP A 265 0.62 -4.62 -26.02
N TYR A 266 -0.48 -4.12 -26.57
CA TYR A 266 -0.73 -2.70 -26.67
C TYR A 266 -0.91 -2.07 -25.28
N LEU A 267 -1.66 -2.72 -24.40
CA LEU A 267 -1.98 -2.22 -23.05
C LEU A 267 -0.71 -2.01 -22.20
N VAL A 268 0.24 -2.94 -22.24
CA VAL A 268 1.54 -2.81 -21.54
C VAL A 268 2.26 -1.53 -21.95
N ASN A 269 2.39 -1.30 -23.25
CA ASN A 269 3.06 -0.11 -23.78
C ASN A 269 2.27 1.17 -23.46
N SER A 270 0.95 1.12 -23.57
CA SER A 270 0.04 2.22 -23.28
C SER A 270 0.08 2.62 -21.80
N VAL A 271 0.14 1.66 -20.88
CA VAL A 271 0.28 1.90 -19.44
C VAL A 271 1.61 2.58 -19.13
N LYS A 272 2.72 2.08 -19.67
CA LYS A 272 4.04 2.70 -19.51
C LYS A 272 4.06 4.14 -20.02
N TYR A 273 3.52 4.36 -21.21
CA TYR A 273 3.39 5.70 -21.77
C TYR A 273 2.54 6.61 -20.89
N GLY A 274 1.40 6.13 -20.39
CA GLY A 274 0.52 6.86 -19.48
C GLY A 274 1.21 7.26 -18.17
N ILE A 275 2.06 6.39 -17.63
CA ILE A 275 2.90 6.67 -16.45
C ILE A 275 3.92 7.76 -16.76
N GLU A 276 4.66 7.65 -17.88
CA GLU A 276 5.61 8.69 -18.30
C GLU A 276 4.94 10.06 -18.47
N GLN A 277 3.77 10.10 -19.12
CA GLN A 277 3.00 11.34 -19.27
C GLN A 277 2.48 11.86 -17.92
N SER A 278 2.09 10.96 -17.02
CA SER A 278 1.65 11.34 -15.67
C SER A 278 2.79 12.00 -14.90
N TYR A 279 3.99 11.42 -14.85
CA TYR A 279 5.15 12.06 -14.21
C TYR A 279 5.49 13.41 -14.86
N ARG A 280 5.50 13.47 -16.19
CA ARG A 280 5.81 14.71 -16.94
C ARG A 280 4.81 15.83 -16.64
N LEU A 281 3.52 15.50 -16.55
CA LEU A 281 2.47 16.44 -16.14
C LEU A 281 2.78 17.04 -14.76
N PHE A 282 3.40 16.26 -13.88
CA PHE A 282 3.84 16.72 -12.57
C PHE A 282 5.29 17.23 -12.53
N GLY A 283 5.93 17.48 -13.67
CA GLY A 283 7.28 18.08 -13.73
C GLY A 283 8.42 17.11 -13.44
N PHE A 284 8.14 15.80 -13.38
CA PHE A 284 9.14 14.77 -13.14
C PHE A 284 9.37 13.93 -14.39
N ASP A 285 10.56 13.35 -14.51
CA ASP A 285 10.87 12.38 -15.54
C ASP A 285 10.93 10.98 -14.93
N PHE A 286 10.05 10.09 -15.40
CA PHE A 286 9.96 8.72 -14.91
C PHE A 286 11.29 7.96 -15.04
N LYS A 287 12.12 8.24 -16.05
CA LYS A 287 13.37 7.49 -16.29
C LYS A 287 14.49 7.90 -15.36
N THR A 288 14.53 9.18 -14.98
CA THR A 288 15.62 9.74 -14.16
C THR A 288 15.24 9.92 -12.70
N LEU A 289 13.94 9.94 -12.36
CA LEU A 289 13.48 9.97 -10.98
C LEU A 289 14.01 8.76 -10.23
N LYS A 290 14.66 8.99 -9.09
CA LYS A 290 15.20 7.95 -8.22
C LYS A 290 15.03 8.35 -6.76
N PRO A 291 14.80 7.38 -5.85
CA PRO A 291 14.88 7.64 -4.42
C PRO A 291 16.26 8.18 -4.08
N LEU A 292 16.33 9.09 -3.10
CA LEU A 292 17.60 9.43 -2.47
C LEU A 292 18.21 8.15 -1.89
N PRO A 293 19.52 7.92 -2.09
CA PRO A 293 20.19 6.82 -1.43
C PRO A 293 20.14 7.08 0.08
N LEU A 294 19.42 6.22 0.81
CA LEU A 294 19.41 6.19 2.26
C LEU A 294 20.03 4.86 2.67
N THR A 295 21.25 4.92 3.18
CA THR A 295 21.90 3.78 3.81
C THR A 295 21.45 3.68 5.26
N CYS A 296 21.61 2.50 5.85
CA CYS A 296 21.37 2.35 7.28
C CYS A 296 22.31 3.24 8.11
N GLU A 297 23.53 3.50 7.63
CA GLU A 297 24.47 4.43 8.24
C GLU A 297 23.91 5.85 8.27
N ASP A 298 23.23 6.30 7.20
CA ASP A 298 22.59 7.62 7.12
C ASP A 298 21.46 7.78 8.15
N VAL A 299 20.65 6.75 8.36
CA VAL A 299 19.61 6.76 9.41
C VAL A 299 20.23 6.85 10.80
N ILE A 300 21.32 6.13 11.05
CA ILE A 300 22.04 6.20 12.34
C ILE A 300 22.70 7.58 12.50
N GLN A 301 23.20 8.15 11.40
CA GLN A 301 23.78 9.49 11.36
C GLN A 301 22.75 10.57 11.70
N ASP A 302 21.50 10.47 11.24
CA ASP A 302 20.41 11.37 11.65
C ASP A 302 20.19 11.36 13.17
N TYR A 303 20.23 10.18 13.81
CA TYR A 303 20.17 10.07 15.28
C TYR A 303 21.42 10.68 15.93
N ALA A 304 22.60 10.51 15.35
CA ALA A 304 23.84 11.12 15.83
C ALA A 304 23.78 12.66 15.82
N GLU A 305 23.22 13.23 14.75
CA GLU A 305 23.03 14.67 14.60
C GLU A 305 21.95 15.20 15.54
N TRP A 306 20.80 14.52 15.60
CA TRP A 306 19.70 14.91 16.47
C TRP A 306 20.11 14.85 17.94
N TRP A 307 20.78 13.77 18.34
CA TRP A 307 21.33 13.64 19.68
C TRP A 307 22.61 14.43 19.88
N LYS A 308 23.22 15.02 18.85
CA LYS A 308 24.52 15.72 18.96
C LYS A 308 25.56 14.87 19.69
N LEU A 309 25.72 13.63 19.24
CA LEU A 309 26.66 12.63 19.75
C LEU A 309 27.50 12.06 18.59
N PRO A 310 28.73 11.60 18.85
CA PRO A 310 29.49 10.86 17.85
C PRO A 310 28.73 9.64 17.34
N LEU A 311 28.87 9.33 16.05
CA LEU A 311 28.18 8.22 15.40
C LEU A 311 28.42 6.87 16.09
N ASP A 312 29.67 6.56 16.45
CA ASP A 312 30.01 5.32 17.15
C ASP A 312 29.32 5.22 18.52
N LEU A 313 29.19 6.34 19.24
CA LEU A 313 28.46 6.37 20.51
C LEU A 313 26.97 6.10 20.29
N VAL A 314 26.38 6.63 19.22
CA VAL A 314 24.98 6.33 18.84
C VAL A 314 24.81 4.87 18.44
N LYS A 315 25.76 4.28 17.70
CA LYS A 315 25.77 2.83 17.42
C LYS A 315 25.81 2.02 18.71
N THR A 316 26.62 2.41 19.69
CA THR A 316 26.63 1.76 21.01
C THR A 316 25.31 1.91 21.76
N ILE A 317 24.64 3.07 21.66
CA ILE A 317 23.33 3.27 22.29
C ILE A 317 22.26 2.38 21.65
N LEU A 318 22.25 2.29 20.32
CA LEU A 318 21.20 1.62 19.54
C LEU A 318 21.40 0.10 19.46
N PHE A 319 22.64 -0.36 19.31
CA PHE A 319 22.97 -1.76 19.03
C PHE A 319 23.91 -2.38 20.07
N GLY A 320 24.40 -1.60 21.04
CA GLY A 320 25.30 -2.11 22.07
C GLY A 320 24.62 -3.03 23.08
N ARG A 321 25.41 -3.93 23.67
CA ARG A 321 24.93 -4.97 24.60
C ARG A 321 24.34 -4.45 25.91
N ALA A 322 24.82 -3.33 26.39
CA ALA A 322 24.54 -2.91 27.76
C ALA A 322 23.14 -2.31 27.93
N TYR A 323 22.40 -2.85 28.90
CA TYR A 323 21.16 -2.28 29.42
C TYR A 323 21.40 -1.46 30.68
N VAL A 324 22.37 -1.87 31.50
CA VAL A 324 22.80 -1.14 32.70
C VAL A 324 24.08 -0.39 32.42
N LEU A 325 24.09 0.89 32.78
CA LEU A 325 25.19 1.81 32.55
C LEU A 325 25.75 2.28 33.89
N SER A 326 27.05 2.08 34.06
CA SER A 326 27.83 2.62 35.16
C SER A 326 28.84 3.62 34.63
N PHE A 327 29.00 4.75 35.31
CA PHE A 327 29.95 5.79 34.94
C PHE A 327 30.93 6.02 36.08
N ASP A 328 32.21 5.99 35.76
CA ASP A 328 33.32 6.31 36.65
C ASP A 328 33.67 7.80 36.61
N PHE A 329 34.76 8.17 37.28
CA PHE A 329 35.26 9.54 37.31
C PHE A 329 35.59 10.07 35.90
N HIS A 330 36.19 9.24 35.06
CA HIS A 330 36.62 9.61 33.71
C HIS A 330 35.46 9.74 32.71
N THR A 331 34.35 9.04 32.96
CA THR A 331 33.15 9.04 32.09
C THR A 331 31.99 9.91 32.63
N LYS A 332 32.22 10.68 33.71
CA LYS A 332 31.24 11.63 34.27
C LYS A 332 30.71 12.62 33.24
N GLY A 333 31.56 13.12 32.34
CA GLY A 333 31.16 14.06 31.28
C GLY A 333 30.19 13.44 30.27
N LEU A 334 30.37 12.15 29.96
CA LEU A 334 29.46 11.39 29.08
C LEU A 334 28.10 11.20 29.78
N ARG A 335 28.09 10.87 31.07
CA ARG A 335 26.85 10.76 31.86
C ARG A 335 26.00 12.03 31.79
N GLU A 336 26.58 13.19 32.08
CA GLU A 336 25.83 14.46 32.06
C GLU A 336 25.35 14.81 30.64
N ARG A 337 26.11 14.43 29.61
CA ARG A 337 25.72 14.61 28.21
C ARG A 337 24.52 13.74 27.83
N LEU A 338 24.52 12.46 28.19
CA LEU A 338 23.41 11.54 27.93
C LEU A 338 22.15 11.91 28.76
N LYS A 339 22.35 12.33 30.01
CA LYS A 339 21.27 12.77 30.91
C LYS A 339 20.59 14.04 30.40
N SER A 340 21.36 15.06 29.99
CA SER A 340 20.79 16.32 29.46
C SER A 340 19.97 16.12 28.18
N ARG A 341 20.25 15.05 27.42
CA ARG A 341 19.49 14.63 26.23
C ARG A 341 18.36 13.64 26.52
N ARG A 342 18.12 13.30 27.79
CA ARG A 342 17.09 12.33 28.24
C ARG A 342 17.26 10.92 27.63
N LEU A 343 18.50 10.54 27.30
CA LEU A 343 18.81 9.22 26.73
C LEU A 343 19.00 8.16 27.82
N ILE A 344 19.33 8.58 29.04
CA ILE A 344 19.48 7.71 30.20
C ILE A 344 18.61 8.20 31.36
N VAL A 345 18.18 7.25 32.19
CA VAL A 345 17.47 7.47 33.45
C VAL A 345 18.08 6.61 34.55
N PRO A 346 17.96 6.98 35.85
CA PRO A 346 18.41 6.13 36.94
C PRO A 346 17.74 4.76 36.85
N LEU A 347 18.49 3.69 37.11
CA LEU A 347 17.92 2.34 37.17
C LEU A 347 16.94 2.24 38.36
N GLU A 348 15.76 1.69 38.12
CA GLU A 348 14.74 1.48 39.15
C GLU A 348 15.25 0.56 40.26
N LYS A 349 14.90 0.86 41.51
CA LYS A 349 15.28 0.02 42.67
C LYS A 349 14.80 -1.43 42.52
N GLU A 350 13.63 -1.63 41.95
CA GLU A 350 13.01 -2.94 41.69
C GLU A 350 13.81 -3.81 40.71
N LEU A 351 14.63 -3.18 39.85
CA LEU A 351 15.51 -3.83 38.89
C LEU A 351 16.98 -3.85 39.36
N GLY A 352 17.21 -3.70 40.68
CA GLY A 352 18.56 -3.68 41.26
C GLY A 352 19.23 -2.29 41.28
N GLY A 353 18.48 -1.22 41.07
CA GLY A 353 18.98 0.16 41.05
C GLY A 353 19.72 0.58 42.31
N LYS A 354 21.03 0.87 42.16
CA LYS A 354 21.91 1.43 43.18
C LYS A 354 22.38 2.84 42.76
N LYS A 355 22.90 3.62 43.72
CA LYS A 355 23.42 4.97 43.45
C LYS A 355 24.51 4.90 42.37
N GLY A 356 24.31 5.60 41.25
CA GLY A 356 25.26 5.65 40.14
C GLY A 356 25.00 4.67 38.99
N LEU A 357 23.99 3.79 39.10
CA LEU A 357 23.52 2.94 38.01
C LEU A 357 22.40 3.61 37.21
N TRP A 358 22.50 3.48 35.90
CA TRP A 358 21.58 4.08 34.94
C TRP A 358 21.12 3.02 33.94
N ARG A 359 20.04 3.30 33.23
CA ARG A 359 19.59 2.54 32.07
C ARG A 359 19.28 3.48 30.93
N TRP A 360 19.20 2.94 29.72
CA TRP A 360 18.60 3.66 28.60
C TRP A 360 17.14 4.01 28.89
N SER A 361 16.73 5.21 28.49
CA SER A 361 15.34 5.64 28.66
C SER A 361 14.38 4.83 27.80
N ASP A 362 13.09 4.85 28.13
CA ASP A 362 12.06 4.10 27.39
C ASP A 362 11.98 4.55 25.92
N THR A 363 12.26 5.83 25.65
CA THR A 363 12.36 6.35 24.29
C THR A 363 13.47 5.66 23.50
N VAL A 364 14.66 5.52 24.09
CA VAL A 364 15.77 4.80 23.45
C VAL A 364 15.38 3.33 23.23
N GLN A 365 14.77 2.68 24.22
CA GLN A 365 14.33 1.28 24.08
C GLN A 365 13.32 1.11 22.94
N ARG A 366 12.35 2.02 22.78
CA ARG A 366 11.42 2.00 21.64
C ARG A 366 12.13 2.18 20.31
N ILE A 367 13.11 3.08 20.23
CA ILE A 367 13.90 3.31 19.01
C ILE A 367 14.71 2.05 18.65
N ARG A 368 15.34 1.41 19.65
CA ARG A 368 16.04 0.13 19.46
C ARG A 368 15.12 -0.92 18.87
N LEU A 369 13.94 -1.11 19.46
CA LEU A 369 12.93 -2.05 18.96
C LEU A 369 12.43 -1.69 17.56
N SER A 370 12.19 -0.41 17.27
CA SER A 370 11.75 -0.01 15.93
C SER A 370 12.81 -0.32 14.88
N LEU A 371 14.09 -0.04 15.15
CA LEU A 371 15.18 -0.26 14.20
C LEU A 371 15.38 -1.75 13.86
N GLN A 372 15.00 -2.67 14.75
CA GLN A 372 15.01 -4.11 14.46
C GLN A 372 14.04 -4.51 13.34
N GLY A 373 13.02 -3.69 13.02
CA GLY A 373 12.05 -3.91 11.94
C GLY A 373 12.34 -3.15 10.64
N TYR A 374 13.33 -2.24 10.63
CA TYR A 374 13.61 -1.38 9.47
C TYR A 374 14.97 -1.65 8.82
N TYR A 375 15.85 -2.41 9.47
CA TYR A 375 17.21 -2.60 8.97
C TYR A 375 17.21 -3.43 7.68
N ARG A 376 17.77 -2.91 6.58
CA ARG A 376 17.75 -3.58 5.26
C ARG A 376 19.16 -4.02 4.86
N CYS A 377 19.26 -5.18 4.21
CA CYS A 377 20.53 -5.73 3.77
C CYS A 377 21.12 -4.89 2.64
N PRO A 378 22.37 -4.38 2.75
CA PRO A 378 23.01 -3.61 1.69
C PRO A 378 23.40 -4.45 0.47
N LYS A 379 23.31 -5.78 0.55
CA LYS A 379 23.52 -6.69 -0.59
C LYS A 379 22.25 -6.99 -1.38
N CYS A 380 21.14 -7.26 -0.70
CA CYS A 380 19.93 -7.78 -1.35
C CYS A 380 18.62 -7.08 -0.95
N GLY A 381 18.65 -6.03 -0.13
CA GLY A 381 17.45 -5.25 0.21
C GLY A 381 16.46 -5.94 1.17
N SER A 382 16.63 -7.21 1.50
CA SER A 382 15.77 -7.93 2.46
C SER A 382 15.90 -7.33 3.87
N ILE A 383 14.86 -7.48 4.70
CA ILE A 383 14.92 -7.10 6.12
C ILE A 383 16.01 -7.93 6.80
N MET A 384 16.85 -7.28 7.60
CA MET A 384 17.83 -7.92 8.46
C MET A 384 17.26 -8.07 9.86
N ARG A 385 17.40 -9.25 10.42
CA ARG A 385 17.02 -9.53 11.79
C ARG A 385 18.18 -9.21 12.72
N TYR A 386 17.90 -8.48 13.79
CA TYR A 386 18.88 -8.32 14.86
C TYR A 386 18.93 -9.56 15.76
N SER A 387 20.12 -10.08 16.00
CA SER A 387 20.38 -11.14 16.98
C SER A 387 20.87 -10.51 18.28
N ASP A 388 20.01 -10.47 19.30
CA ASP A 388 20.37 -10.01 20.64
C ASP A 388 21.45 -10.89 21.31
N LYS A 389 21.63 -12.13 20.83
CA LYS A 389 22.66 -13.05 21.36
C LYS A 389 24.05 -12.69 20.85
N CYS A 390 24.16 -12.33 19.57
CA CYS A 390 25.44 -12.09 18.90
C CYS A 390 25.73 -10.60 18.69
N PHE A 391 24.74 -9.72 18.95
CA PHE A 391 24.79 -8.28 18.69
C PHE A 391 25.10 -7.96 17.23
N LYS A 392 24.44 -8.70 16.32
CA LYS A 392 24.61 -8.56 14.87
C LYS A 392 23.27 -8.40 14.18
N HIS A 393 23.23 -7.61 13.10
CA HIS A 393 22.17 -7.74 12.12
C HIS A 393 22.56 -8.83 11.12
N VAL A 394 21.63 -9.77 10.86
CA VAL A 394 21.82 -10.88 9.92
C VAL A 394 20.71 -10.82 8.88
N CYS A 395 21.09 -10.88 7.61
CA CYS A 395 20.14 -11.06 6.52
C CYS A 395 19.81 -12.55 6.38
N GLU A 396 18.58 -12.94 6.66
CA GLU A 396 18.14 -14.34 6.56
C GLU A 396 18.12 -14.84 5.09
N HIS A 397 18.07 -13.93 4.11
CA HIS A 397 18.04 -14.27 2.69
C HIS A 397 19.43 -14.55 2.08
N CYS A 398 20.43 -13.69 2.34
CA CYS A 398 21.76 -13.82 1.73
C CYS A 398 22.92 -14.06 2.73
N GLY A 399 22.62 -14.15 4.03
CA GLY A 399 23.62 -14.37 5.07
C GLY A 399 24.56 -13.19 5.34
N TYR A 400 24.30 -12.01 4.77
CA TYR A 400 25.09 -10.82 5.08
C TYR A 400 24.96 -10.44 6.56
N GLU A 401 26.08 -10.11 7.20
CA GLU A 401 26.11 -9.73 8.61
C GLU A 401 26.70 -8.33 8.81
N ILE A 402 26.14 -7.59 9.76
CA ILE A 402 26.74 -6.36 10.29
C ILE A 402 26.95 -6.55 11.78
N ASP A 403 28.21 -6.52 12.17
CA ASP A 403 28.64 -6.82 13.53
C ASP A 403 28.74 -5.56 14.40
N TYR A 404 27.88 -5.49 15.43
CA TYR A 404 27.88 -4.43 16.42
C TYR A 404 28.44 -4.89 17.78
N SER A 405 28.91 -6.12 17.91
CA SER A 405 29.44 -6.68 19.16
C SER A 405 30.62 -5.90 19.75
N ARG A 406 31.37 -5.19 18.89
CA ARG A 406 32.48 -4.31 19.28
C ARG A 406 32.05 -3.04 20.03
N PHE A 407 30.77 -2.68 19.99
CA PHE A 407 30.25 -1.47 20.62
C PHE A 407 29.68 -1.79 22.00
N THR A 408 30.44 -1.47 23.05
CA THR A 408 30.05 -1.73 24.46
C THR A 408 30.19 -0.48 25.32
N LEU A 409 29.32 -0.33 26.32
CA LEU A 409 29.33 0.76 27.30
C LEU A 409 28.91 0.22 28.67
N GLY A 410 29.71 0.41 29.72
CA GLY A 410 29.38 -0.06 31.06
C GLY A 410 30.04 -1.40 31.43
N SER A 411 29.78 -1.87 32.65
CA SER A 411 30.41 -3.07 33.21
C SER A 411 29.65 -4.35 32.84
N GLU A 412 30.38 -5.38 32.40
CA GLU A 412 29.81 -6.73 32.16
C GLU A 412 29.20 -7.34 33.42
N ASP A 413 29.76 -7.04 34.59
CA ASP A 413 29.28 -7.62 35.86
C ASP A 413 27.92 -7.05 36.26
N SER A 414 27.73 -5.74 36.08
CA SER A 414 26.43 -5.08 36.30
C SER A 414 25.36 -5.58 35.34
N GLN A 415 25.77 -5.93 34.11
CA GLN A 415 24.87 -6.50 33.10
C GLN A 415 24.43 -7.93 33.48
N LYS A 416 25.35 -8.78 33.99
CA LYS A 416 25.03 -10.12 34.47
C LYS A 416 24.07 -10.10 35.67
N GLU A 417 24.26 -9.16 36.61
CA GLU A 417 23.35 -8.98 37.77
C GLU A 417 21.92 -8.67 37.30
N TYR A 418 21.76 -7.75 36.34
CA TYR A 418 20.46 -7.41 35.75
C TYR A 418 19.79 -8.59 35.01
N GLU A 419 20.55 -9.31 34.17
CA GLU A 419 20.03 -10.47 33.43
C GLU A 419 19.55 -11.58 34.36
N SER A 420 20.27 -11.83 35.47
CA SER A 420 19.86 -12.78 36.50
C SER A 420 18.54 -12.37 37.17
N MET A 421 18.32 -11.07 37.42
CA MET A 421 17.07 -10.57 38.01
C MET A 421 15.90 -10.73 37.05
N LEU A 422 16.06 -10.41 35.74
CA LEU A 422 14.99 -10.60 34.75
C LEU A 422 14.53 -12.06 34.64
N LEU A 423 15.45 -13.02 34.72
CA LEU A 423 15.13 -14.45 34.69
C LEU A 423 14.37 -14.90 35.94
N SER A 424 14.56 -14.22 37.07
CA SER A 424 13.83 -14.49 38.30
C SER A 424 12.36 -14.04 38.23
N PHE A 425 12.06 -12.99 37.45
CA PHE A 425 10.69 -12.50 37.23
C PHE A 425 9.90 -13.32 36.20
N LYS A 426 10.55 -14.07 35.30
CA LYS A 426 9.89 -14.96 34.31
C LYS A 426 9.46 -16.31 34.88
N LYS A 427 9.73 -16.60 36.16
CA LYS A 427 9.39 -17.86 36.84
C LYS A 427 8.10 -17.81 37.67
N VAL A 428 7.23 -16.82 37.45
CA VAL A 428 5.90 -16.71 38.07
C VAL A 428 4.83 -17.06 37.06
#